data_AF-A0AA43MBC5-F1
#
_entry.id   AF-A0AA43MBC5-F1
#
_cell.length_a   1.000
_cell.length_b   1.000
_cell.length_c   1.000
_cell.angle_alpha   90.00
_cell.angle_beta   90.00
_cell.angle_gamma   90.00
#
_symmetry.space_group_name_H-M   'P 1'
#
loop_
_entity.id
_entity.type
_entity.pdbx_description
1 polymer ?
#
loop_
_entity_poly.entity_id
_entity_poly.type
_entity_poly.pdbx_seq_one_letter_code
_entity_poly.pdbx_strand_id
1 'polypeptide(L)' 'MARYQSEFTTFLNELKSEKPQLEAEQQAGRALLWDQEPQTAEDLRRAKVAKLKQRSYVYSND' A
#
# COMPACT_ATOMS: atom_id res chain seq x y z
N MET A 1 -21.17 -31.71 7.00
CA MET A 1 -21.82 -30.48 6.51
C MET A 1 -20.78 -29.66 5.76
N ALA A 2 -21.01 -29.35 4.49
CA ALA A 2 -20.15 -28.38 3.78
C ALA A 2 -20.30 -27.01 4.44
N ARG A 3 -19.19 -26.29 4.65
CA ARG A 3 -19.24 -24.91 5.15
C ARG A 3 -19.84 -24.03 4.06
N TYR A 4 -20.79 -23.17 4.43
CA TYR A 4 -21.32 -22.18 3.49
C TYR A 4 -20.19 -21.26 3.01
N GLN A 5 -20.13 -21.07 1.69
CA GLN A 5 -19.27 -20.11 1.02
C GLN A 5 -20.16 -19.13 0.29
N SER A 6 -19.87 -17.83 0.40
CA SER A 6 -20.66 -16.81 -0.30
C SER A 6 -20.41 -16.88 -1.80
N GLU A 7 -21.44 -16.53 -2.57
CA GLU A 7 -21.37 -16.41 -4.03
C GLU A 7 -20.19 -15.52 -4.47
N PHE A 8 -19.92 -14.45 -3.73
CA PHE A 8 -18.79 -13.55 -4.01
C PHE A 8 -17.44 -14.24 -3.83
N THR A 9 -17.27 -15.08 -2.82
CA THR A 9 -16.02 -15.81 -2.62
C THR A 9 -15.83 -16.83 -3.74
N THR A 10 -16.90 -17.51 -4.17
CA THR A 10 -16.87 -18.43 -5.33
C THR A 10 -16.45 -17.68 -6.59
N PHE A 11 -17.11 -16.56 -6.90
CA PHE A 11 -16.77 -15.70 -8.04
C PHE A 11 -15.31 -15.23 -8.01
N LEU A 12 -14.81 -14.75 -6.87
CA LEU A 12 -13.42 -14.30 -6.76
C LEU A 12 -12.42 -15.43 -7.00
N ASN A 13 -12.72 -16.64 -6.53
CA ASN A 13 -11.86 -17.80 -6.77
C ASN A 13 -11.85 -18.20 -8.25
N GLU A 14 -13.02 -18.23 -8.90
CA GLU A 14 -13.14 -18.50 -10.33
C GLU A 14 -12.37 -17.46 -11.15
N LEU A 15 -12.57 -16.17 -10.87
CA LEU A 15 -11.88 -15.08 -11.54
C LEU A 15 -10.35 -15.21 -11.45
N LYS A 16 -9.83 -15.53 -10.26
CA LYS A 16 -8.39 -15.74 -10.05
C LYS A 16 -7.87 -16.98 -10.77
N SER A 17 -8.68 -18.04 -10.86
CA SER A 17 -8.35 -19.25 -11.60
C SER A 17 -8.28 -18.99 -13.11
N GLU A 18 -9.21 -18.23 -13.65
CA GLU A 18 -9.24 -17.85 -15.07
C GLU A 18 -8.12 -16.85 -15.42
N LYS A 19 -7.72 -16.00 -14.46
CA LYS A 19 -6.74 -14.93 -14.64
C LYS A 19 -5.61 -15.02 -13.60
N PRO A 20 -4.67 -15.97 -13.74
CA PRO A 20 -3.59 -16.14 -12.76
C PRO A 20 -2.66 -14.92 -12.66
N GLN A 21 -2.58 -14.07 -13.68
CA GLN A 21 -1.78 -12.83 -13.68
C GLN A 21 -2.46 -11.65 -12.96
N LEU A 22 -3.74 -11.75 -12.63
CA LEU A 22 -4.55 -10.63 -12.12
C LEU A 22 -3.97 -10.02 -10.84
N GLU A 23 -3.45 -10.82 -9.91
CA GLU A 23 -2.87 -10.29 -8.67
C GLU A 23 -1.58 -9.52 -8.92
N ALA A 24 -0.74 -9.99 -9.84
CA ALA A 24 0.49 -9.30 -10.22
C ALA A 24 0.16 -7.95 -10.88
N GLU A 25 -0.84 -7.90 -11.76
CA GLU A 25 -1.31 -6.66 -12.38
C GLU A 25 -1.91 -5.69 -11.36
N GLN A 26 -2.70 -6.19 -10.39
CA GLN A 26 -3.24 -5.37 -9.30
C GLN A 26 -2.13 -4.77 -8.44
N GLN A 27 -1.11 -5.57 -8.08
CA GLN A 27 0.03 -5.10 -7.32
C GLN A 27 0.83 -4.05 -8.12
N ALA A 28 1.08 -4.30 -9.40
CA ALA A 28 1.77 -3.34 -10.28
C ALA A 28 0.98 -2.03 -10.39
N GLY A 29 -0.35 -2.08 -10.56
CA GLY A 29 -1.20 -0.90 -10.60
C GLY A 29 -1.20 -0.11 -9.29
N ARG A 30 -1.24 -0.79 -8.14
CA ARG A 30 -1.10 -0.14 -6.82
C ARG A 30 0.27 0.51 -6.63
N ALA A 31 1.33 -0.15 -7.07
CA ALA A 31 2.70 0.38 -6.99
C ALA A 31 2.94 1.68 -7.77
N LEU A 32 2.09 2.00 -8.75
CA LEU A 32 2.24 3.25 -9.50
C LEU A 32 1.88 4.50 -8.70
N LEU A 33 0.82 4.44 -7.87
CA LEU A 33 0.25 5.66 -7.27
C LEU A 33 -0.02 5.52 -5.76
N TRP A 34 -0.03 4.30 -5.21
CA TRP A 34 -0.56 4.03 -3.87
C TRP A 34 0.47 3.35 -2.97
N ASP A 35 1.17 2.33 -3.46
CA ASP A 35 2.14 1.63 -2.63
C ASP A 35 3.44 2.43 -2.57
N GLN A 36 3.93 2.62 -1.35
CA GLN A 36 5.21 3.24 -1.10
C GLN A 36 6.26 2.14 -0.92
N GLU A 37 7.39 2.26 -1.62
CA GLU A 37 8.50 1.34 -1.44
C GLU A 37 9.04 1.37 0.01
N PRO A 38 9.48 0.22 0.55
CA PRO A 38 10.12 0.18 1.85
C PRO A 38 11.34 1.10 1.90
N GLN A 39 11.44 1.93 2.93
CA GLN A 39 12.60 2.78 3.12
C GLN A 39 13.81 1.97 3.60
N THR A 40 14.97 2.21 3.00
CA THR A 40 16.22 1.61 3.48
C THR A 40 16.66 2.25 4.81
N ALA A 41 17.60 1.60 5.52
CA ALA A 41 18.19 2.16 6.73
C ALA A 41 18.84 3.54 6.47
N GLU A 42 19.47 3.72 5.31
CA GLU A 42 20.06 5.00 4.92
C GLU A 42 19.00 6.06 4.59
N ASP A 43 17.88 5.69 3.96
CA ASP A 43 16.75 6.61 3.73
C ASP A 43 16.19 7.12 5.06
N LEU A 44 15.99 6.21 6.01
CA LEU A 44 15.53 6.55 7.35
C LEU A 44 16.53 7.46 8.07
N ARG A 45 17.84 7.21 7.93
CA ARG A 45 18.89 8.06 8.51
C ARG A 45 18.86 9.46 7.91
N ARG A 46 18.79 9.58 6.58
CA ARG A 46 18.70 10.86 5.87
C ARG A 46 17.45 11.64 6.26
N ALA A 47 16.29 10.98 6.31
CA ALA A 47 15.03 11.60 6.72
C ALA A 47 15.08 12.14 8.16
N LYS A 48 15.74 11.40 9.08
CA LYS A 48 15.93 11.87 10.46
C LYS A 48 16.82 13.11 10.54
N VAL A 49 17.92 13.14 9.79
CA VAL A 49 18.84 14.30 9.75
C VAL A 49 18.18 15.52 9.12
N ALA A 50 17.39 15.33 8.06
CA ALA A 50 16.68 16.41 7.37
C ALA A 50 15.44 16.93 8.11
N LYS A 51 15.01 16.27 9.20
CA LYS A 51 13.77 16.62 9.90
C LYS A 51 13.92 17.94 10.65
N LEU A 52 13.21 18.96 10.18
CA LEU A 52 13.08 20.23 10.88
C LEU A 52 11.98 20.15 11.95
N LYS A 53 12.20 20.81 13.09
CA LYS A 53 11.20 20.91 14.14
C LYS A 53 10.05 21.81 13.65
N GLN A 54 8.84 21.26 13.57
CA GLN A 54 7.64 22.03 13.27
C GLN A 54 7.41 23.06 14.39
N ARG A 55 7.17 24.33 14.03
CA ARG A 55 6.80 25.38 14.99
C ARG A 55 5.48 25.04 15.69
N SER A 56 5.30 25.54 16.91
CA SER A 56 4.06 25.33 17.70
C SER A 56 2.83 25.90 16.99
N TYR A 57 3.01 27.00 16.25
CA TYR A 57 1.97 27.60 15.43
C TYR A 57 2.50 27.83 14.01
N VAL A 58 1.85 27.18 13.04
CA VAL A 58 2.29 27.13 11.63
C VAL A 58 2.26 28.52 10.97
N TYR A 59 1.36 29.39 11.43
CA TYR A 59 1.20 30.75 10.89
C TYR A 59 1.80 31.82 11.81
N SER A 60 2.69 31.44 12.73
CA SER A 60 3.39 32.44 13.55
C SER A 60 4.37 33.18 12.65
N ASN A 61 4.09 34.46 12.43
CA ASN A 61 5.05 35.39 11.85
C ASN A 61 5.95 35.84 13.00
N ASP A 62 7.01 35.09 13.25
CA ASP A 62 8.16 35.59 14.02
C ASP A 62 8.86 36.70 13.24
#